data_AF-Q3M2U3-F1
#
_entry.id   AF-Q3M2U3-F1
#
_cell.length_a   1.000
_cell.length_b   1.000
_cell.length_c   1.000
_cell.angle_alpha   90.00
_cell.angle_beta   90.00
_cell.angle_gamma   90.00
#
_symmetry.space_group_name_H-M   'P 1'
#
loop_
_entity.id
_entity.type
_entity.pdbx_description
1 polymer ?
#
loop_
_entity_poly.entity_id
_entity_poly.type
_entity_poly.pdbx_seq_one_letter_code
_entity_poly.pdbx_strand_id
1 'polypeptide(L)'
;MVVLECPKILSLDDVAPGVDFFPTKTMCAVCGVSLSTLERYRDDLINLKVPKFDWYFYSTGFERTSAEIIYQYAQLVKIQRKDRAKNSIKQHMEVFWRDKS
;
A
#
# COMPACT_ATOMS: atom_id res chain seq x y z
N MET A 1 -19.78 13.93 14.06
CA MET A 1 -18.55 13.12 14.08
C MET A 1 -18.44 12.48 12.71
N VAL A 2 -17.56 12.98 11.83
CA VAL A 2 -17.37 12.35 10.52
C VAL A 2 -16.47 11.15 10.75
N VAL A 3 -17.07 9.96 10.81
CA VAL A 3 -16.33 8.71 10.65
C VAL A 3 -15.81 8.78 9.22
N LEU A 4 -14.54 9.16 9.06
CA LEU A 4 -13.82 8.93 7.81
C LEU A 4 -13.71 7.42 7.69
N GLU A 5 -14.74 6.80 7.13
CA GLU A 5 -14.66 5.42 6.65
C GLU A 5 -13.37 5.34 5.83
N CYS A 6 -12.52 4.37 6.19
CA CYS A 6 -11.36 4.04 5.38
C CYS A 6 -11.87 3.91 3.93
N PRO A 7 -11.36 4.70 2.97
CA PRO A 7 -11.88 4.68 1.61
C PRO A 7 -11.93 3.22 1.15
N LYS A 8 -13.07 2.82 0.56
CA LYS A 8 -13.28 1.47 0.00
C LYS A 8 -11.97 1.01 -0.65
N ILE A 9 -11.49 -0.14 -0.18
CA ILE A 9 -10.27 -0.78 -0.65
C ILE A 9 -10.36 -0.86 -2.17
N LEU A 10 -9.58 -0.03 -2.85
CA LEU A 10 -9.40 -0.11 -4.29
C LEU A 10 -8.44 -1.27 -4.51
N SER A 11 -9.01 -2.42 -4.87
CA SER A 11 -8.20 -3.55 -5.32
C SER A 11 -7.47 -3.14 -6.58
N LEU A 12 -6.20 -3.50 -6.71
CA LEU A 12 -5.49 -3.38 -7.98
C LEU A 12 -6.16 -4.21 -9.09
N ASP A 13 -7.11 -5.09 -8.78
CA ASP A 13 -8.01 -5.74 -9.76
C ASP A 13 -8.75 -4.75 -10.66
N ASP A 14 -9.18 -3.61 -10.13
CA ASP A 14 -9.90 -2.60 -10.90
C ASP A 14 -8.98 -1.89 -11.92
N VAL A 15 -7.67 -1.99 -11.74
CA VAL A 15 -6.64 -1.29 -12.54
C VAL A 15 -5.90 -2.26 -13.47
N ALA A 16 -5.59 -3.47 -13.00
CA ALA A 16 -4.78 -4.45 -13.70
C ALA A 16 -5.14 -5.89 -13.25
N PRO A 17 -6.25 -6.46 -13.77
CA PRO A 17 -6.66 -7.82 -13.43
C PRO A 17 -5.65 -8.84 -13.95
N GLY A 18 -5.37 -9.89 -13.16
CA GLY A 18 -4.42 -10.96 -13.52
C GLY A 18 -2.93 -10.58 -13.53
N VAL A 19 -2.56 -9.39 -13.04
CA VAL A 19 -1.16 -8.98 -12.91
C VAL A 19 -0.63 -9.35 -11.53
N ASP A 20 0.39 -10.20 -11.49
CA ASP A 20 1.03 -10.65 -10.25
C ASP A 20 2.23 -9.80 -9.84
N PHE A 21 2.75 -8.97 -10.76
CA PHE A 21 3.91 -8.13 -10.54
C PHE A 21 3.74 -6.74 -11.15
N PHE A 22 3.98 -5.71 -10.34
CA PHE A 22 3.83 -4.30 -10.69
C PHE A 22 5.20 -3.62 -10.74
N PRO A 23 5.67 -3.19 -11.93
CA PRO A 23 6.91 -2.44 -12.04
C PRO A 23 6.89 -1.14 -11.23
N THR A 24 8.05 -0.74 -10.70
CA THR A 24 8.16 0.47 -9.85
C THR A 24 7.66 1.72 -10.56
N LYS A 25 7.92 1.84 -11.87
CA LYS A 25 7.41 2.95 -12.70
C LYS A 25 5.89 2.98 -12.75
N THR A 26 5.25 1.82 -12.89
CA THR A 26 3.79 1.68 -12.86
C THR A 26 3.25 2.08 -11.49
N MET A 27 3.90 1.65 -10.42
CA MET A 27 3.51 2.03 -9.06
C MET A 27 3.63 3.53 -8.78
N CYS A 28 4.68 4.20 -9.28
CA CYS A 28 4.79 5.65 -9.22
C CYS A 28 3.60 6.34 -9.92
N ALA A 29 3.22 5.86 -11.10
CA ALA A 29 2.10 6.41 -11.86
C ALA A 29 0.75 6.17 -11.15
N VAL A 30 0.48 4.94 -10.71
CA VAL A 30 -0.77 4.55 -10.03
C VAL A 30 -0.91 5.27 -8.69
N CYS A 31 0.16 5.37 -7.90
CA CYS A 31 0.14 6.11 -6.66
C CYS A 31 0.19 7.64 -6.87
N GLY A 32 0.56 8.11 -8.06
CA GLY A 32 0.76 9.53 -8.37
C GLY A 32 1.86 10.16 -7.52
N VAL A 33 2.99 9.47 -7.34
CA VAL A 33 4.12 9.91 -6.50
C VAL A 33 5.47 9.69 -7.19
N SER A 34 6.49 10.44 -6.75
CA SER A 34 7.87 10.22 -7.19
C SER A 34 8.43 8.89 -6.71
N LEU A 35 9.47 8.38 -7.38
CA LEU A 35 10.22 7.18 -6.95
C LEU A 35 10.72 7.31 -5.51
N SER A 36 11.32 8.45 -5.16
CA SER A 36 11.82 8.73 -3.81
C SER A 36 10.73 8.75 -2.73
N THR A 37 9.48 9.03 -3.10
CA THR A 37 8.34 8.98 -2.18
C THR A 37 7.83 7.55 -2.05
N LEU A 38 7.77 6.81 -3.15
CA LEU A 38 7.41 5.40 -3.18
C LEU A 38 8.39 4.54 -2.35
N GLU A 39 9.69 4.81 -2.45
CA GLU A 39 10.73 4.17 -1.65
C GLU A 39 10.54 4.46 -0.16
N ARG A 40 10.23 5.72 0.21
CA ARG A 40 9.92 6.08 1.60
C ARG A 40 8.66 5.36 2.11
N TYR A 41 7.64 5.19 1.28
CA TYR A 41 6.45 4.43 1.65
C TYR A 41 6.76 2.96 1.88
N ARG A 42 7.56 2.34 1.01
CA ARG A 42 8.07 0.98 1.21
C ARG A 42 8.83 0.88 2.53
N ASP A 43 9.79 1.78 2.78
CA ASP A 43 10.62 1.73 3.98
C ASP A 43 9.78 1.94 5.24
N ASP A 44 8.75 2.79 5.20
CA ASP A 44 7.78 2.95 6.28
C ASP A 44 7.02 1.63 6.55
N LEU A 45 6.57 0.92 5.50
CA LEU A 45 5.85 -0.35 5.63
C LEU A 45 6.71 -1.49 6.16
N ILE A 46 7.98 -1.55 5.73
CA ILE A 46 9.01 -2.47 6.26
C ILE A 46 9.21 -2.19 7.76
N ASN A 47 9.43 -0.92 8.13
CA ASN A 47 9.64 -0.54 9.54
C ASN A 47 8.41 -0.84 10.41
N LEU A 48 7.21 -0.70 9.85
CA LEU A 48 5.95 -1.01 10.54
C LEU A 48 5.67 -2.52 10.67
N LYS A 49 6.45 -3.36 9.98
CA LYS A 49 6.27 -4.82 9.92
C LYS A 49 4.86 -5.21 9.47
N VAL A 50 4.38 -4.58 8.41
CA VAL A 50 3.05 -4.87 7.86
C VAL A 50 2.99 -6.34 7.41
N PRO A 51 1.97 -7.10 7.85
CA PRO A 51 1.83 -8.51 7.47
C PRO A 51 1.66 -8.68 5.96
N LYS A 52 2.22 -9.76 5.41
CA LYS A 52 2.20 -10.11 3.97
C LYS A 52 2.80 -9.06 3.03
N PHE A 53 3.44 -8.02 3.58
CA PHE A 53 4.28 -7.13 2.79
C PHE A 53 5.61 -7.82 2.53
N ASP A 54 5.98 -7.94 1.26
CA ASP A 54 7.21 -8.62 0.89
C ASP A 54 8.43 -7.77 1.31
N TRP A 55 9.38 -8.43 1.96
CA TRP A 55 10.59 -7.82 2.51
C TRP A 55 11.74 -7.82 1.51
N TYR A 56 11.56 -8.54 0.39
CA TYR A 56 12.56 -8.66 -0.65
C TYR A 56 12.58 -7.44 -1.57
N PHE A 57 13.78 -6.91 -1.77
CA PHE A 57 14.06 -5.82 -2.70
C PHE A 57 14.03 -6.37 -4.13
N TYR A 58 12.90 -6.26 -4.82
CA TYR A 58 12.94 -6.32 -6.27
C TYR A 58 13.34 -4.93 -6.77
N SER A 59 14.54 -4.82 -7.33
CA SER A 59 15.01 -3.59 -7.97
C SER A 59 14.10 -3.11 -9.11
N THR A 60 13.14 -3.94 -9.52
CA THR A 60 12.30 -3.77 -10.70
C THR A 60 10.80 -3.56 -10.39
N GLY A 61 10.31 -3.78 -9.17
CA GLY A 61 8.88 -3.66 -8.87
C GLY A 61 8.42 -4.29 -7.56
N PHE A 62 7.14 -4.66 -7.50
CA PHE A 62 6.47 -5.21 -6.33
C PHE A 62 5.54 -6.34 -6.76
N GLU A 63 5.53 -7.43 -5.99
CA GLU A 63 4.46 -8.42 -6.10
C GLU A 63 3.10 -7.77 -5.81
N ARG A 64 2.05 -8.32 -6.40
CA ARG A 64 0.68 -7.82 -6.31
C ARG A 64 0.25 -7.44 -4.89
N THR A 65 0.47 -8.33 -3.92
CA THR A 65 0.11 -8.10 -2.52
C THR A 65 0.83 -6.87 -1.96
N SER A 66 2.14 -6.77 -2.19
CA SER A 66 2.96 -5.63 -1.76
C SER A 66 2.57 -4.33 -2.47
N ALA A 67 2.27 -4.41 -3.77
CA ALA A 67 1.77 -3.29 -4.56
C ALA A 67 0.45 -2.76 -3.99
N GLU A 68 -0.47 -3.65 -3.62
CA GLU A 68 -1.77 -3.29 -3.06
C GLU A 68 -1.61 -2.59 -1.70
N ILE A 69 -0.74 -3.12 -0.85
CA ILE A 69 -0.43 -2.51 0.46
C ILE A 69 0.18 -1.11 0.29
N ILE A 70 1.15 -0.94 -0.61
CA ILE A 70 1.76 0.37 -0.90
C ILE A 70 0.73 1.34 -1.43
N TYR A 71 -0.11 0.89 -2.35
CA TYR A 71 -1.15 1.72 -2.93
C TYR A 71 -2.12 2.21 -1.85
N GLN A 72 -2.59 1.32 -0.98
CA GLN A 72 -3.45 1.69 0.14
C GLN A 72 -2.76 2.66 1.10
N TYR A 73 -1.50 2.43 1.43
CA TYR A 73 -0.73 3.35 2.27
C TYR A 73 -0.60 4.73 1.62
N ALA A 74 -0.35 4.80 0.31
CA ALA A 74 -0.30 6.04 -0.44
C ALA A 74 -1.64 6.81 -0.39
N GLN A 75 -2.77 6.11 -0.54
CA GLN A 75 -4.10 6.73 -0.41
C GLN A 75 -4.37 7.24 1.01
N LEU A 76 -4.00 6.47 2.05
CA LEU A 76 -4.13 6.90 3.43
C LEU A 76 -3.29 8.15 3.73
N VAL A 77 -2.07 8.24 3.20
CA VAL A 77 -1.20 9.43 3.34
C VAL A 77 -1.77 10.65 2.58
N LYS A 78 -2.52 10.45 1.48
CA LYS A 78 -3.19 11.55 0.79
C LYS A 78 -4.38 12.10 1.57
N ILE A 79 -5.12 11.23 2.25
CA ILE A 79 -6.36 11.60 2.98
C ILE A 79 -6.05 12.07 4.40
N GLN A 80 -4.95 11.59 5.00
CA GLN A 80 -4.62 11.81 6.40
C GLN A 80 -3.17 12.29 6.56
N ARG A 81 -2.84 12.98 7.66
CA ARG A 81 -1.44 13.25 8.01
C ARG A 81 -0.65 11.94 8.12
N LYS A 82 0.60 11.93 7.65
CA LYS A 82 1.47 10.73 7.55
C LYS A 82 1.49 9.87 8.81
N ASP A 83 1.55 10.47 9.99
CA ASP A 83 1.59 9.73 11.27
C ASP A 83 0.28 8.98 11.58
N ARG A 84 -0.88 9.56 11.19
CA ARG A 84 -2.17 8.85 11.31
C ARG A 84 -2.26 7.71 10.30
N ALA A 85 -1.78 7.92 9.08
CA ALA A 85 -1.75 6.89 8.05
C ALA A 85 -0.95 5.65 8.47
N LYS A 86 0.18 5.85 9.18
CA LYS A 86 1.00 4.73 9.73
C LYS A 86 0.25 3.87 10.74
N ASN A 87 -0.50 4.50 11.64
CA ASN A 87 -1.30 3.76 12.62
C ASN A 87 -2.50 3.07 11.97
N SER A 88 -3.18 3.76 11.03
CA SER A 88 -4.32 3.21 10.32
C SER A 88 -3.95 2.03 9.42
N ILE A 89 -2.84 2.08 8.67
CA ILE A 89 -2.46 0.96 7.79
C ILE A 89 -2.14 -0.29 8.58
N LYS A 90 -1.48 -0.17 9.76
CA LYS A 90 -1.15 -1.33 10.58
C LYS A 90 -2.41 -2.04 11.09
N GLN A 91 -3.33 -1.28 11.70
CA GLN A 91 -4.59 -1.82 12.19
C GLN A 91 -5.45 -2.38 11.05
N HIS A 92 -5.50 -1.66 9.92
CA HIS A 92 -6.32 -2.05 8.78
C HIS A 92 -5.80 -3.34 8.12
N MET A 93 -4.48 -3.49 7.96
CA MET A 93 -3.88 -4.69 7.36
C MET A 93 -3.97 -5.91 8.28
N GLU A 94 -3.85 -5.75 9.59
CA GLU A 94 -4.08 -6.85 10.55
C GLU A 94 -5.50 -7.42 10.45
N VAL A 95 -6.51 -6.56 10.27
CA VAL A 95 -7.91 -6.97 10.11
C VAL A 95 -8.18 -7.54 8.71
N PHE A 96 -7.79 -6.82 7.65
CA PHE A 96 -8.02 -7.22 6.26
C PHE A 96 -7.45 -8.61 5.94
N TRP A 97 -6.26 -8.94 6.46
CA TRP A 97 -5.65 -10.24 6.20
C TRP A 97 -6.15 -11.35 7.12
N ARG A 98 -6.71 -11.02 8.29
CA ARG A 98 -7.41 -12.00 9.13
C ARG A 98 -8.68 -12.49 8.43
N ASP A 99 -9.41 -11.59 7.77
CA ASP A 99 -10.67 -11.93 7.08
C ASP A 99 -10.46 -12.64 5.73
N LYS A 100 -9.25 -12.55 5.15
CA LYS A 100 -8.85 -13.23 3.90
C LYS A 100 -8.12 -14.57 4.10
N SER A 101 -7.94 -15.05 5.35
CA SER A 101 -7.26 -16.32 5.67
C SER A 101 -8.27 -17.37 6.12
#